data_AF-A0AAJ2JRI3-F1
#
_entry.id   AF-A0AAJ2JRI3-F1
#
_cell.length_a   1.000
_cell.length_b   1.000
_cell.length_c   1.000
_cell.angle_alpha   90.00
_cell.angle_beta   90.00
_cell.angle_gamma   90.00
#
_symmetry.space_group_name_H-M   'P 1'
#
loop_
_entity.id
_entity.type
_entity.pdbx_description
1 polymer ?
#
loop_
_entity_poly.entity_id
_entity_poly.type
_entity_poly.pdbx_seq_one_letter_code
_entity_poly.pdbx_strand_id
1 'polypeptide(L)'
;MTILFNRTLIFNDLDELLLGRNTFQLVLQNGISQSLCDLHIQTKNSLGIPPMLASLKIQTTFEAKQLVLAPPVISLDLDLTTFFNTHQCIPVGGTFLLTLTFTRTFLPEDTLLIGPTNSQGIIVIA
;
A
#
# COMPACT_ATOMS: atom_id res chain seq x y z
N MET A 1 15.72 6.37 -0.63
CA MET A 1 15.09 7.59 -0.11
C MET A 1 13.72 7.20 0.42
N THR A 2 13.36 7.60 1.63
CA THR A 2 12.02 7.37 2.21
C THR A 2 11.02 8.36 1.61
N ILE A 3 9.81 7.88 1.28
CA ILE A 3 8.68 8.73 0.91
C ILE A 3 7.92 9.05 2.20
N LEU A 4 7.72 10.34 2.50
CA LEU A 4 6.88 10.74 3.63
C LEU A 4 5.42 10.37 3.35
N PHE A 5 4.86 9.50 4.20
CA PHE A 5 3.51 8.96 4.09
C PHE A 5 2.60 9.66 5.10
N ASN A 6 2.10 10.84 4.72
CA ASN A 6 1.20 11.67 5.53
C ASN A 6 -0.18 11.89 4.89
N ARG A 7 -0.40 11.32 3.70
CA ARG A 7 -1.60 11.48 2.89
C ARG A 7 -1.81 10.25 2.01
N THR A 8 -2.93 10.22 1.30
CA THR A 8 -3.15 9.25 0.22
C THR A 8 -2.11 9.45 -0.88
N LEU A 9 -1.33 8.41 -1.15
CA LEU A 9 -0.46 8.34 -2.32
C LEU A 9 -1.28 7.84 -3.50
N ILE A 10 -1.43 8.71 -4.50
CA ILE A 10 -2.06 8.38 -5.77
C ILE A 10 -0.96 8.36 -6.81
N PHE A 11 -0.82 7.23 -7.48
CA PHE A 11 0.10 7.04 -8.59
C PHE A 11 -0.72 6.94 -9.87
N ASN A 12 -0.99 8.10 -10.46
CA ASN A 12 -1.73 8.28 -11.71
C ASN A 12 -0.84 8.77 -12.86
N ASP A 13 0.23 9.55 -12.56
CA ASP A 13 1.09 10.21 -13.58
C ASP A 13 2.60 10.10 -13.27
N LEU A 14 3.07 9.03 -12.61
CA LEU A 14 4.52 8.76 -12.53
C LEU A 14 4.93 7.92 -13.74
N ASP A 15 5.16 8.59 -14.87
CA ASP A 15 5.47 8.01 -16.20
C ASP A 15 6.63 7.00 -16.23
N GLU A 16 7.41 6.83 -15.15
CA GLU A 16 8.55 5.90 -15.15
C GLU A 16 8.57 4.86 -14.02
N LEU A 17 7.79 5.02 -12.96
CA LEU A 17 7.90 4.14 -11.77
C LEU A 17 6.98 2.92 -11.85
N LEU A 18 5.82 3.04 -12.49
CA LEU A 18 4.82 1.98 -12.53
C LEU A 18 4.80 1.18 -13.83
N LEU A 19 5.04 1.83 -14.96
CA LEU A 19 4.88 1.21 -16.27
C LEU A 19 5.81 0.01 -16.47
N GLY A 20 5.25 -1.09 -16.96
CA GLY A 20 6.00 -2.31 -17.26
C GLY A 20 6.45 -3.11 -16.04
N ARG A 21 6.10 -2.69 -14.82
CA ARG A 21 6.39 -3.42 -13.58
C ARG A 21 5.10 -4.00 -12.99
N ASN A 22 5.22 -5.15 -12.35
CA ASN A 22 4.15 -5.77 -11.56
C ASN A 22 4.53 -5.93 -10.08
N THR A 23 5.77 -5.61 -9.71
CA THR A 23 6.23 -5.62 -8.32
C THR A 23 6.84 -4.27 -7.97
N PHE A 24 6.46 -3.77 -6.80
CA PHE A 24 6.85 -2.46 -6.30
C PHE A 24 7.41 -2.58 -4.90
N GLN A 25 8.47 -1.83 -4.63
CA GLN A 25 9.10 -1.73 -3.32
C GLN A 25 9.14 -0.25 -2.94
N LEU A 26 8.35 0.11 -1.93
CA LEU A 26 8.19 1.48 -1.46
C LEU A 26 8.73 1.57 -0.05
N VAL A 27 9.76 2.39 0.15
CA VAL A 27 10.25 2.71 1.49
C VAL A 27 9.47 3.94 1.97
N LEU A 28 8.58 3.73 2.93
CA LEU A 28 7.64 4.72 3.44
C LEU A 28 7.99 5.12 4.87
N GLN A 29 7.81 6.39 5.22
CA GLN A 29 7.92 6.87 6.58
C GLN A 29 6.56 7.39 7.05
N ASN A 30 6.04 6.88 8.17
CA ASN A 30 4.80 7.36 8.75
C ASN A 30 4.93 8.85 9.12
N GLY A 31 4.28 9.71 8.33
CA GLY A 31 4.25 11.15 8.51
C GLY A 31 2.92 11.70 9.03
N ILE A 32 1.94 10.85 9.32
CA ILE A 32 0.69 11.29 9.98
C ILE A 32 0.93 11.55 11.47
N SER A 33 0.10 12.37 12.11
CA SER A 33 0.24 12.78 13.52
C SER A 33 -0.13 11.69 14.54
N GLN A 34 -0.27 10.44 14.10
CA GLN A 34 -0.65 9.29 14.91
C GLN A 34 0.02 8.01 14.39
N SER A 35 -0.05 6.93 15.15
CA SER A 35 0.43 5.63 14.66
C SER A 35 -0.43 5.15 13.48
N LEU A 36 0.23 4.64 12.45
CA LEU A 36 -0.41 4.06 11.27
C LEU A 36 -0.82 2.63 11.61
N CYS A 37 -2.11 2.42 11.81
CA CYS A 37 -2.71 1.12 12.13
C CYS A 37 -3.44 0.50 10.95
N ASP A 38 -3.92 1.30 10.00
CA ASP A 38 -4.71 0.81 8.89
C ASP A 38 -4.17 1.34 7.56
N LEU A 39 -4.14 0.47 6.55
CA LEU A 39 -3.66 0.78 5.21
C LEU A 39 -4.66 0.31 4.17
N HIS A 40 -5.05 1.22 3.28
CA HIS A 40 -5.86 0.91 2.10
C HIS A 40 -4.99 0.87 0.86
N ILE A 41 -5.17 -0.17 0.05
CA ILE A 41 -4.51 -0.35 -1.24
C ILE A 41 -5.58 -0.62 -2.28
N GLN A 42 -5.60 0.16 -3.36
CA GLN A 42 -6.55 -0.01 -4.44
C GLN A 42 -5.89 0.21 -5.79
N THR A 43 -6.34 -0.57 -6.78
CA THR A 43 -6.00 -0.38 -8.18
C THR A 43 -7.25 0.04 -8.96
N LYS A 44 -7.06 0.87 -9.98
CA LYS A 44 -8.12 1.32 -10.88
C LYS A 44 -7.62 1.28 -12.32
N ASN A 45 -8.52 1.05 -13.25
CA ASN A 45 -8.28 1.20 -14.68
C ASN A 45 -9.55 1.75 -15.32
N SER A 46 -9.41 2.75 -16.18
CA SER A 46 -10.48 3.46 -16.87
C SER A 46 -11.08 2.68 -18.06
N LEU A 47 -10.34 1.72 -18.61
CA LEU A 47 -10.63 1.06 -19.90
C LEU A 47 -10.76 -0.48 -19.82
N GLY A 48 -10.57 -1.10 -18.66
CA GLY A 48 -10.50 -2.56 -18.50
C GLY A 48 -10.30 -3.03 -17.06
N ILE A 49 -9.85 -4.29 -16.91
CA ILE A 49 -9.62 -4.89 -15.59
C ILE A 49 -8.27 -4.39 -15.05
N PRO A 50 -8.22 -3.72 -13.88
CA PRO A 50 -6.97 -3.25 -13.29
C PRO A 50 -6.05 -4.41 -12.84
N PRO A 51 -4.74 -4.18 -12.67
CA PRO A 51 -3.82 -5.17 -12.12
C PRO A 51 -4.25 -5.52 -10.70
N MET A 52 -4.56 -6.79 -10.43
CA MET A 52 -5.05 -7.21 -9.11
C MET A 52 -3.87 -7.47 -8.18
N LEU A 53 -4.00 -7.06 -6.91
CA LEU A 53 -3.01 -7.34 -5.88
C LEU A 53 -3.01 -8.85 -5.57
N ALA A 54 -1.89 -9.51 -5.84
CA ALA A 54 -1.70 -10.94 -5.62
C ALA A 54 -0.97 -11.23 -4.30
N SER A 55 -0.07 -10.34 -3.89
CA SER A 55 0.54 -10.41 -2.55
C SER A 55 1.06 -9.05 -2.09
N LEU A 56 1.19 -8.92 -0.78
CA LEU A 56 1.84 -7.80 -0.13
C LEU A 56 2.80 -8.28 0.94
N LYS A 57 3.85 -7.52 1.19
CA LYS A 57 4.76 -7.71 2.32
C LYS A 57 5.01 -6.37 2.98
N ILE A 58 4.89 -6.31 4.30
CA ILE A 58 5.26 -5.15 5.09
C ILE A 58 6.42 -5.54 5.99
N GLN A 59 7.46 -4.73 5.97
CA GLN A 59 8.65 -4.92 6.78
C GLN A 59 8.99 -3.63 7.52
N THR A 60 9.02 -3.70 8.84
CA THR A 60 9.49 -2.64 9.74
C THR A 60 10.93 -2.94 10.17
N THR A 61 11.45 -2.15 11.11
CA THR A 61 12.75 -2.44 11.76
C THR A 61 12.72 -3.74 12.58
N PHE A 62 11.55 -4.14 13.09
CA PHE A 62 11.43 -5.23 14.07
C PHE A 62 10.80 -6.49 13.49
N GLU A 63 9.99 -6.36 12.44
CA GLU A 63 9.20 -7.47 11.92
C GLU A 63 9.01 -7.38 10.40
N ALA A 64 8.88 -8.54 9.75
CA ALA A 64 8.50 -8.63 8.35
C ALA A 64 7.44 -9.71 8.17
N LYS A 65 6.32 -9.37 7.54
CA LYS A 65 5.24 -10.32 7.27
C LYS A 65 4.70 -10.15 5.86
N GLN A 66 4.26 -11.27 5.27
CA GLN A 66 3.75 -11.36 3.91
C GLN A 66 2.34 -11.95 3.93
N LEU A 67 1.46 -11.42 3.09
CA LEU A 67 0.14 -11.97 2.79
C LEU A 67 0.06 -12.29 1.30
N VAL A 68 -0.34 -13.52 0.99
CA VAL A 68 -0.67 -13.97 -0.36
C VAL A 68 -2.18 -14.03 -0.48
N LEU A 69 -2.73 -13.42 -1.53
CA LEU A 69 -4.16 -13.26 -1.74
C LEU A 69 -4.62 -14.28 -2.77
N ALA A 70 -5.47 -15.20 -2.34
CA ALA A 70 -6.06 -16.24 -3.17
C ALA A 70 -7.59 -16.28 -2.91
N PRO A 71 -8.41 -15.58 -3.72
CA PRO A 71 -8.06 -14.93 -4.99
C PRO A 71 -7.36 -13.56 -4.83
N PRO A 72 -6.65 -13.08 -5.88
CA PRO A 72 -6.17 -11.70 -5.95
C PRO A 72 -7.33 -10.69 -5.88
N VAL A 73 -7.06 -9.46 -5.43
CA VAL A 73 -8.10 -8.43 -5.22
C VAL A 73 -7.72 -7.08 -5.83
N ILE A 74 -8.73 -6.27 -6.18
CA ILE A 74 -8.55 -4.92 -6.73
C ILE A 74 -8.38 -3.88 -5.59
N SER A 75 -8.94 -4.19 -4.42
CA SER A 75 -8.95 -3.34 -3.23
C SER A 75 -8.68 -4.19 -2.00
N LEU A 76 -7.88 -3.67 -1.08
CA LEU A 76 -7.57 -4.30 0.20
C LEU A 76 -7.48 -3.24 1.30
N ASP A 77 -8.28 -3.44 2.35
CA ASP A 77 -8.10 -2.78 3.64
C ASP A 77 -7.32 -3.70 4.56
N LEU A 78 -6.24 -3.18 5.13
CA LEU A 78 -5.34 -3.93 5.99
C LEU A 78 -5.26 -3.27 7.36
N ASP A 79 -5.73 -3.99 8.37
CA ASP A 79 -5.42 -3.71 9.78
C ASP A 79 -4.04 -4.29 10.11
N LEU A 80 -3.09 -3.41 10.40
CA LEU A 80 -1.70 -3.74 10.69
C LEU A 80 -1.53 -4.46 12.02
N THR A 81 -2.42 -4.24 12.99
CA THR A 81 -2.36 -4.92 14.28
C THR A 81 -2.67 -6.40 14.12
N THR A 82 -3.76 -6.70 13.42
CA THR A 82 -4.10 -8.08 13.01
C THR A 82 -3.06 -8.64 12.05
N PHE A 83 -2.59 -7.83 11.09
CA PHE A 83 -1.60 -8.30 10.12
C PHE A 83 -0.31 -8.75 10.79
N PHE A 84 0.26 -8.01 11.72
CA PHE A 84 1.48 -8.43 12.44
C PHE A 84 1.21 -9.43 13.58
N ASN A 85 -0.06 -9.70 13.92
CA ASN A 85 -0.42 -10.38 15.18
C ASN A 85 0.18 -9.68 16.41
N THR A 86 0.29 -8.35 16.35
CA THR A 86 0.81 -7.52 17.43
C THR A 86 -0.18 -6.40 17.71
N HIS A 87 -0.21 -5.90 18.95
CA HIS A 87 -0.97 -4.68 19.26
C HIS A 87 -0.19 -3.41 18.83
N GLN A 88 0.76 -3.53 17.89
CA GLN A 88 1.69 -2.47 17.53
C GLN A 88 1.47 -1.99 16.10
N CYS A 89 1.08 -0.73 16.00
CA CYS A 89 1.01 0.03 14.75
C CYS A 89 2.38 0.63 14.40
N ILE A 90 2.54 1.13 13.19
CA ILE A 90 3.79 1.82 12.79
C ILE A 90 3.80 3.20 13.47
N PRO A 91 4.77 3.51 14.34
CA PRO A 91 4.77 4.75 15.13
C PRO A 91 4.96 5.99 14.24
N VAL A 92 4.61 7.17 14.77
CA VAL A 92 4.90 8.46 14.12
C VAL A 92 6.40 8.56 13.84
N GLY A 93 6.78 8.90 12.61
CA GLY A 93 8.16 8.95 12.14
C GLY A 93 8.79 7.58 11.84
N GLY A 94 8.09 6.47 12.13
CA GLY A 94 8.54 5.11 11.87
C GLY A 94 8.65 4.82 10.37
N THR A 95 9.68 4.08 9.97
CA THR A 95 9.91 3.69 8.57
C THR A 95 9.52 2.24 8.34
N PHE A 96 8.93 1.94 7.18
CA PHE A 96 8.60 0.60 6.75
C PHE A 96 8.79 0.42 5.24
N LEU A 97 9.11 -0.80 4.83
CA LEU A 97 9.14 -1.22 3.43
C LEU A 97 7.82 -1.92 3.10
N LEU A 98 7.11 -1.38 2.11
CA LEU A 98 5.93 -2.00 1.52
C LEU A 98 6.32 -2.61 0.17
N THR A 99 6.20 -3.93 0.06
CA THR A 99 6.35 -4.64 -1.22
C THR A 99 4.98 -5.09 -1.71
N LEU A 100 4.61 -4.71 -2.93
CA LEU A 100 3.35 -5.07 -3.57
C LEU A 100 3.63 -5.88 -4.83
N THR A 101 2.93 -6.98 -5.04
CA THR A 101 3.01 -7.77 -6.27
C THR A 101 1.63 -7.97 -6.86
N PHE A 102 1.52 -7.69 -8.15
CA PHE A 102 0.28 -7.68 -8.90
C PHE A 102 0.23 -8.80 -9.96
N THR A 103 -0.98 -9.17 -10.37
CA THR A 103 -1.22 -10.25 -11.33
C THR A 103 -0.72 -9.96 -12.74
N ARG A 104 -0.57 -8.68 -13.10
CA ARG A 104 -0.01 -8.21 -14.37
C ARG A 104 0.78 -6.92 -14.19
N THR A 105 1.53 -6.55 -15.21
CA THR A 105 2.22 -5.25 -15.26
C THR A 105 1.24 -4.09 -15.40
N PHE A 106 1.61 -2.93 -14.87
CA PHE A 106 0.84 -1.70 -15.03
C PHE A 106 0.99 -1.14 -16.46
N LEU A 107 -0.12 -0.63 -16.97
CA LEU A 107 -0.29 0.08 -18.23
C LEU A 107 -0.54 1.58 -17.93
N PRO A 108 -0.44 2.48 -18.93
CA PRO A 108 -0.62 3.92 -18.74
C PRO A 108 -1.93 4.34 -18.06
N GLU A 109 -3.00 3.58 -18.29
CA GLU A 109 -4.34 3.86 -17.75
C GLU A 109 -4.57 3.25 -16.35
N ASP A 110 -3.59 2.51 -15.81
CA ASP A 110 -3.68 1.92 -14.49
C ASP A 110 -3.27 2.93 -13.41
N THR A 111 -4.07 3.02 -12.35
CA THR A 111 -3.76 3.81 -11.16
C THR A 111 -3.55 2.90 -9.96
N LEU A 112 -2.53 3.18 -9.16
CA LEU A 112 -2.34 2.61 -7.82
C LEU A 112 -2.60 3.67 -6.76
N LEU A 113 -3.46 3.35 -5.79
CA LEU A 113 -3.75 4.17 -4.63
C LEU A 113 -3.30 3.43 -3.37
N ILE A 114 -2.55 4.12 -2.52
CA ILE A 114 -2.12 3.64 -1.21
C ILE A 114 -2.40 4.75 -0.20
N GLY A 115 -3.27 4.52 0.78
CA GLY A 115 -3.66 5.55 1.74
C GLY A 115 -3.72 5.02 3.17
N PRO A 116 -3.36 5.84 4.18
CA PRO A 116 -3.74 5.53 5.55
C PRO A 116 -5.27 5.58 5.66
N THR A 117 -5.85 4.62 6.36
CA THR A 117 -7.28 4.66 6.71
C THR A 117 -7.47 5.00 8.18
N ASN A 118 -8.63 5.56 8.52
CA ASN A 118 -9.07 5.64 9.91
C ASN A 118 -9.66 4.28 10.35
N SER A 119 -10.04 4.16 11.61
CA SER A 119 -10.67 2.94 12.19
C SER A 119 -12.00 2.54 11.54
N GLN A 120 -12.51 3.33 10.59
CA GLN A 120 -13.72 3.04 9.81
C GLN A 120 -13.39 2.61 8.37
N GLY A 121 -12.12 2.43 8.01
CA GLY A 121 -11.68 2.09 6.65
C GLY A 121 -11.81 3.26 5.66
N ILE A 122 -12.04 4.49 6.14
CA ILE A 122 -12.12 5.67 5.28
C ILE A 122 -10.70 6.18 5.04
N ILE A 123 -10.35 6.30 3.76
CA ILE A 123 -9.08 6.88 3.32
C ILE A 123 -8.96 8.29 3.91
N VAL A 124 -7.91 8.54 4.69
CA VAL A 124 -7.62 9.87 5.21
C VAL A 124 -7.01 10.68 4.08
N ILE A 125 -7.84 11.51 3.45
CA ILE A 125 -7.42 12.56 2.53
C ILE A 125 -7.12 13.78 3.41
N ALA A 126 -5.84 14.08 3.60
CA ALA A 126 -5.38 15.33 4.20
C ALA A 126 -5.20 16.39 3.11
#